data_AF-A0A939XQ51-F1
#
_entry.id   AF-A0A939XQ51-F1
#
_cell.length_a   1.000
_cell.length_b   1.000
_cell.length_c   1.000
_cell.angle_alpha   90.00
_cell.angle_beta   90.00
_cell.angle_gamma   90.00
#
_symmetry.space_group_name_H-M   'P 1'
#
loop_
_entity.id
_entity.type
_entity.pdbx_description
1 polymer ?
#
loop_
_entity_poly.entity_id
_entity_poly.type
_entity_poly.pdbx_seq_one_letter_code
_entity_poly.pdbx_strand_id
1 'polypeptide(L)'
;MANNPEFRYAPMFQLGEDNTEYYKLTSDYVSVGEFEGKPILKIEPEALTMLAQQAFRDVNFLLRRSHNEQVAKILRDPEASDNDKYVALTFLRNAEVAAKGQLPLCQDTGTAIIHGEKGQQVWTGFCDEEALARGVYNTYTPENLRYSQNAPL
;
A
#
# COMPACT_ATOMS: atom_id res chain seq x y z
N MET A 1 -31.17 -43.69 -13.02
CA MET A 1 -29.96 -43.20 -12.32
C MET A 1 -29.99 -41.69 -12.45
N ALA A 2 -29.85 -40.94 -11.35
CA ALA A 2 -29.75 -39.49 -11.43
C ALA A 2 -28.45 -39.12 -12.16
N ASN A 3 -28.53 -38.27 -13.18
CA ASN A 3 -27.33 -37.76 -13.85
C ASN A 3 -26.58 -36.84 -12.88
N ASN A 4 -25.31 -37.14 -12.61
CA ASN A 4 -24.48 -36.28 -11.79
C ASN A 4 -24.25 -34.95 -12.52
N PRO A 5 -24.31 -33.81 -11.80
CA PRO A 5 -24.06 -32.50 -12.40
C PRO A 5 -22.60 -32.37 -12.86
N GLU A 6 -22.39 -31.61 -13.93
CA GLU A 6 -21.06 -31.28 -14.45
C GLU A 6 -20.29 -30.39 -13.47
N PHE A 7 -19.03 -30.73 -13.21
CA PHE A 7 -18.16 -29.90 -12.37
C PHE A 7 -17.81 -28.59 -13.08
N ARG A 8 -18.07 -27.46 -12.41
CA ARG A 8 -17.68 -26.13 -12.87
C ARG A 8 -17.02 -25.38 -11.73
N TYR A 9 -15.77 -24.98 -11.95
CA TYR A 9 -15.05 -24.12 -11.02
C TYR A 9 -15.39 -22.66 -11.29
N ALA A 10 -15.68 -21.91 -10.23
CA ALA A 10 -15.71 -20.46 -10.24
C ALA A 10 -15.05 -19.96 -8.95
N PRO A 11 -14.10 -19.01 -9.02
CA PRO A 11 -13.54 -18.42 -7.83
C PRO A 11 -14.62 -17.65 -7.06
N MET A 12 -14.52 -17.64 -5.72
CA MET A 12 -15.44 -16.89 -4.86
C MET A 12 -15.42 -15.40 -5.18
N PHE A 13 -14.25 -14.86 -5.49
CA PHE A 13 -14.05 -13.46 -5.86
C PHE A 13 -13.69 -13.36 -7.34
N GLN A 14 -14.53 -12.66 -8.10
CA GLN A 14 -14.29 -12.32 -9.51
C GLN A 14 -13.79 -10.89 -9.55
N LEU A 15 -12.47 -10.72 -9.62
CA LEU A 15 -11.83 -9.41 -9.60
C LEU A 15 -12.16 -8.64 -10.89
N GLY A 16 -12.42 -7.34 -10.75
CA GLY A 16 -12.63 -6.42 -11.87
C GLY A 16 -11.33 -5.82 -12.40
N GLU A 17 -11.45 -4.86 -13.31
CA GLU A 17 -10.29 -4.13 -13.86
C GLU A 17 -9.60 -3.28 -12.79
N ASP A 18 -8.26 -3.28 -12.82
CA ASP A 18 -7.45 -2.38 -12.00
C ASP A 18 -7.26 -1.04 -12.73
N ASN A 19 -7.78 0.03 -12.11
CA ASN A 19 -7.69 1.40 -12.61
C ASN A 19 -6.66 2.24 -11.82
N THR A 20 -5.81 1.58 -11.02
CA THR A 20 -4.80 2.24 -10.19
C THR A 20 -3.64 2.73 -11.07
N GLU A 21 -3.25 3.99 -10.91
CA GLU A 21 -2.04 4.52 -11.53
C GLU A 21 -0.81 4.15 -10.71
N TYR A 22 0.20 3.58 -11.37
CA TYR A 22 1.47 3.19 -10.75
C TYR A 22 2.62 4.06 -11.26
N TYR A 23 3.54 4.41 -10.36
CA TYR A 23 4.82 4.99 -10.74
C TYR A 23 5.92 3.95 -10.51
N LYS A 24 6.93 3.96 -11.39
CA LYS A 24 8.05 3.02 -11.29
C LYS A 24 9.06 3.51 -10.26
N LEU A 25 9.32 2.71 -9.24
CA LEU A 25 10.30 3.02 -8.19
C LEU A 25 11.74 2.76 -8.64
N THR A 26 12.00 1.56 -9.17
CA THR A 26 13.31 1.18 -9.75
C THR A 26 13.13 0.06 -10.78
N SER A 27 14.19 -0.27 -11.52
CA SER A 27 14.32 -1.53 -12.29
C SER A 27 15.34 -2.48 -11.69
N ASP A 28 16.01 -2.05 -10.62
CA ASP A 28 17.06 -2.83 -9.96
C ASP A 28 16.45 -3.96 -9.13
N TYR A 29 17.29 -4.89 -8.68
CA TYR A 29 16.92 -5.99 -7.76
C TYR A 29 15.93 -7.01 -8.34
N VAL A 30 15.61 -6.89 -9.62
CA VAL A 30 14.77 -7.82 -10.36
C VAL A 30 15.51 -8.34 -11.59
N SER A 31 15.39 -9.63 -11.83
CA SER A 31 15.95 -10.27 -13.03
C SER A 31 15.07 -11.42 -13.48
N VAL A 32 15.26 -11.85 -14.73
CA VAL A 32 14.59 -13.04 -15.27
C VAL A 32 15.61 -14.15 -15.41
N GLY A 33 15.32 -15.28 -14.78
CA GLY A 33 16.03 -16.55 -15.00
C GLY A 33 15.16 -17.54 -15.77
N GLU A 34 15.73 -18.70 -16.07
CA GLU A 34 15.01 -19.82 -16.68
C GLU A 34 15.13 -21.06 -15.79
N PHE A 35 14.03 -21.77 -15.61
CA PHE A 35 14.01 -23.08 -14.97
C PHE A 35 13.04 -23.99 -15.71
N GLU A 36 13.54 -25.15 -16.18
CA GLU A 36 12.77 -26.12 -16.98
C GLU A 36 12.02 -25.46 -18.17
N GLY A 37 12.68 -24.54 -18.87
CA GLY A 37 12.08 -23.83 -20.02
C GLY A 37 11.02 -22.78 -19.64
N LYS A 38 10.84 -22.47 -18.35
CA LYS A 38 9.90 -21.44 -17.88
C LYS A 38 10.66 -20.21 -17.40
N PRO A 39 10.22 -18.99 -17.76
CA PRO A 39 10.77 -17.77 -17.20
C PRO A 39 10.40 -17.67 -15.71
N ILE A 40 11.39 -17.31 -14.90
CA ILE A 40 11.24 -17.11 -13.45
C ILE A 40 11.64 -15.67 -13.15
N LEU A 41 10.75 -14.92 -12.51
CA LEU A 41 11.08 -13.62 -11.95
C LEU A 41 11.85 -13.83 -10.65
N LYS A 42 13.12 -13.42 -10.64
CA LYS A 42 13.96 -13.40 -9.45
C LYS A 42 13.94 -12.02 -8.84
N ILE A 43 13.70 -11.96 -7.54
CA ILE A 43 13.64 -10.73 -6.75
C ILE A 43 14.69 -10.84 -5.64
N GLU A 44 15.47 -9.78 -5.43
CA GLU A 44 16.42 -9.65 -4.32
C GLU A 44 15.75 -8.99 -3.09
N PRO A 45 16.23 -9.22 -1.85
CA PRO A 45 15.56 -8.72 -0.64
C PRO A 45 15.49 -7.19 -0.56
N GLU A 46 16.44 -6.49 -1.18
CA GLU A 46 16.47 -5.05 -1.32
C GLU A 46 15.24 -4.51 -2.05
N ALA A 47 14.68 -5.25 -3.01
CA ALA A 47 13.47 -4.84 -3.72
C ALA A 47 12.28 -4.72 -2.76
N LEU A 48 12.04 -5.73 -1.92
CA LEU A 48 10.93 -5.73 -0.96
C LEU A 48 11.15 -4.71 0.15
N THR A 49 12.40 -4.58 0.61
CA THR A 49 12.79 -3.59 1.62
C THR A 49 12.52 -2.16 1.11
N MET A 50 12.99 -1.85 -0.10
CA MET A 50 12.81 -0.54 -0.74
C MET A 50 11.33 -0.25 -1.00
N LEU A 51 10.58 -1.23 -1.52
CA LEU A 51 9.16 -1.09 -1.80
C LEU A 51 8.37 -0.78 -0.52
N ALA A 52 8.57 -1.58 0.54
CA ALA A 52 7.91 -1.34 1.82
C ALA A 52 8.31 0.03 2.38
N GLN A 53 9.59 0.38 2.33
CA GLN A 53 10.06 1.66 2.85
C GLN A 53 9.37 2.85 2.15
N GLN A 54 9.34 2.84 0.82
CA GLN A 54 8.69 3.88 0.03
C GLN A 54 7.18 3.91 0.26
N ALA A 55 6.52 2.74 0.27
CA ALA A 55 5.07 2.65 0.46
C ALA A 55 4.64 3.20 1.83
N PHE A 56 5.35 2.83 2.90
CA PHE A 56 5.06 3.34 4.24
C PHE A 56 5.43 4.81 4.42
N ARG A 57 6.39 5.35 3.65
CA ARG A 57 6.61 6.78 3.58
C ARG A 57 5.41 7.45 2.93
N ASP A 58 5.09 7.08 1.70
CA ASP A 58 4.02 7.72 0.92
C ASP A 58 2.68 7.69 1.63
N VAL A 59 2.27 6.57 2.20
CA VAL A 59 0.96 6.44 2.86
C VAL A 59 0.82 7.33 4.11
N ASN A 60 1.93 7.68 4.77
CA ASN A 60 1.90 8.55 5.95
C ASN A 60 1.89 10.04 5.61
N PHE A 61 2.30 10.42 4.40
CA PHE A 61 2.40 11.83 3.98
C PHE A 61 1.46 12.22 2.84
N LEU A 62 0.96 11.25 2.07
CA LEU A 62 0.16 11.45 0.88
C LEU A 62 -1.18 10.72 0.98
N LEU A 63 -2.19 11.30 0.31
CA LEU A 63 -3.52 10.73 0.17
C LEU A 63 -3.83 10.44 -1.29
N ARG A 64 -4.69 9.45 -1.53
CA ARG A 64 -5.22 9.21 -2.88
C ARG A 64 -5.94 10.46 -3.38
N ARG A 65 -5.72 10.78 -4.66
CA ARG A 65 -6.39 11.90 -5.35
C ARG A 65 -7.91 11.86 -5.18
N SER A 66 -8.51 10.68 -5.35
CA SER A 66 -9.96 10.49 -5.23
C SER A 66 -10.51 10.82 -3.84
N HIS A 67 -9.72 10.59 -2.77
CA HIS A 67 -10.11 10.98 -1.41
C HIS A 67 -10.07 12.50 -1.25
N ASN A 68 -8.98 13.15 -1.67
CA ASN A 68 -8.86 14.61 -1.60
C ASN A 68 -9.95 15.32 -2.43
N GLU A 69 -10.30 14.79 -3.61
CA GLU A 69 -11.40 15.30 -4.42
C GLU A 69 -12.76 15.13 -3.74
N GLN A 70 -13.00 14.02 -3.03
CA GLN A 70 -14.22 13.84 -2.25
C GLN A 70 -14.32 14.86 -1.11
N VAL A 71 -13.24 15.07 -0.35
CA VAL A 71 -13.21 16.08 0.73
C VAL A 71 -13.38 17.49 0.15
N ALA A 72 -12.76 17.81 -0.97
CA ALA A 72 -12.88 19.12 -1.62
C ALA A 72 -14.29 19.40 -2.14
N LYS A 73 -15.06 18.38 -2.55
CA LYS A 73 -16.46 18.55 -2.97
C LYS A 73 -17.34 19.11 -1.86
N ILE A 74 -17.08 18.76 -0.59
CA ILE A 74 -17.84 19.26 0.57
C ILE A 74 -17.85 20.79 0.62
N LEU A 75 -16.75 21.44 0.23
CA LEU A 75 -16.63 22.90 0.25
C LEU A 75 -17.61 23.61 -0.70
N ARG A 76 -18.08 22.91 -1.74
CA ARG A 76 -18.99 23.45 -2.76
C ARG A 76 -20.41 22.90 -2.65
N ASP A 77 -20.63 21.98 -1.72
CA ASP A 77 -21.93 21.36 -1.52
C ASP A 77 -22.89 22.35 -0.84
N PRO A 78 -24.03 22.69 -1.47
CA PRO A 78 -25.03 23.56 -0.87
C PRO A 78 -25.73 22.92 0.34
N GLU A 79 -25.74 21.59 0.47
CA GLU A 79 -26.36 20.87 1.58
C GLU A 79 -25.41 20.68 2.77
N ALA A 80 -24.09 20.85 2.57
CA ALA A 80 -23.10 20.73 3.64
C ALA A 80 -23.19 21.90 4.63
N SER A 81 -23.16 21.56 5.92
CA SER A 81 -23.17 22.55 7.00
C SER A 81 -21.86 23.35 7.03
N ASP A 82 -21.88 24.50 7.71
CA ASP A 82 -20.67 25.29 7.91
C ASP A 82 -19.59 24.51 8.66
N ASN A 83 -19.99 23.63 9.59
CA ASN A 83 -19.06 22.75 10.30
C ASN A 83 -18.43 21.72 9.38
N ASP A 84 -19.19 21.12 8.47
CA ASP A 84 -18.64 20.16 7.49
C ASP A 84 -17.60 20.84 6.61
N LYS A 85 -17.90 22.07 6.14
CA LYS A 85 -16.99 22.88 5.32
C LYS A 85 -15.73 23.27 6.10
N TYR A 86 -15.88 23.67 7.36
CA TYR A 86 -14.77 24.00 8.23
C TYR A 86 -13.83 22.80 8.46
N VAL A 87 -14.40 21.63 8.75
CA VAL A 87 -13.65 20.38 8.96
C VAL A 87 -12.97 19.93 7.67
N ALA A 88 -13.67 19.96 6.54
CA ALA A 88 -13.11 19.60 5.24
C ALA A 88 -11.92 20.49 4.85
N LEU A 89 -12.03 21.81 5.05
CA LEU A 89 -10.93 22.74 4.82
C LEU A 89 -9.73 22.43 5.72
N THR A 90 -9.98 22.12 7.00
CA THR A 90 -8.95 21.75 7.97
C THR A 90 -8.21 20.47 7.53
N PHE A 91 -8.93 19.44 7.09
CA PHE A 91 -8.32 18.22 6.56
C PHE A 91 -7.45 18.48 5.32
N LEU A 92 -7.93 19.30 4.37
CA LEU A 92 -7.17 19.62 3.16
C LEU A 92 -5.89 20.42 3.47
N ARG A 93 -5.94 21.33 4.45
CA ARG A 93 -4.75 22.05 4.93
C ARG A 93 -3.77 21.12 5.62
N ASN A 94 -4.26 20.18 6.42
CA ASN A 94 -3.42 19.17 7.03
C ASN A 94 -2.73 18.29 5.97
N ALA A 95 -3.46 17.85 4.94
CA ALA A 95 -2.90 17.10 3.81
C ALA A 95 -1.85 17.90 3.03
N GLU A 96 -2.06 19.20 2.79
CA GLU A 96 -1.07 20.10 2.18
C GLU A 96 0.22 20.19 3.00
N VAL A 97 0.12 20.28 4.33
CA VAL A 97 1.28 20.30 5.22
C VAL A 97 2.00 18.95 5.21
N ALA A 98 1.25 17.85 5.29
CA ALA A 98 1.81 16.50 5.31
C ALA A 98 2.57 16.17 4.01
N ALA A 99 2.05 16.60 2.86
CA ALA A 99 2.69 16.40 1.56
C ALA A 99 4.09 17.06 1.44
N LYS A 100 4.47 17.96 2.35
CA LYS A 100 5.83 18.52 2.42
C LYS A 100 6.85 17.54 3.05
N GLY A 101 6.40 16.40 3.56
CA GLY A 101 7.26 15.28 3.98
C GLY A 101 7.94 15.46 5.34
N GLN A 102 7.52 16.44 6.16
CA GLN A 102 8.10 16.66 7.49
C GLN A 102 7.21 16.17 8.63
N LEU A 103 5.90 16.41 8.56
CA LEU A 103 4.92 15.99 9.57
C LEU A 103 3.96 15.00 8.92
N PRO A 104 3.68 13.83 9.53
CA PRO A 104 2.72 12.88 8.97
C PRO A 104 1.30 13.45 9.01
N LEU A 105 0.42 12.89 8.18
CA LEU A 105 -0.98 13.29 8.12
C LEU A 105 -1.71 13.13 9.47
N CYS A 106 -1.32 12.14 10.28
CA CYS A 106 -1.91 11.85 11.57
C CYS A 106 -0.81 11.55 12.60
N GLN A 107 -1.03 11.93 13.86
CA GLN A 107 -0.13 11.53 14.96
C GLN A 107 -0.13 10.02 15.19
N ASP A 108 -1.24 9.36 14.87
CA ASP A 108 -1.33 7.92 14.86
C ASP A 108 -0.96 7.39 13.48
N THR A 109 0.31 7.01 13.33
CA THR A 109 0.85 6.45 12.09
C THR A 109 0.54 4.96 11.94
N GLY A 110 -0.35 4.43 12.79
CA GLY A 110 -1.01 3.15 12.61
C GLY A 110 -0.15 1.91 12.81
N THR A 111 -0.75 0.78 12.45
CA THR A 111 -0.10 -0.53 12.38
C THR A 111 0.30 -0.81 10.94
N ALA A 112 1.55 -1.20 10.72
CA ALA A 112 2.01 -1.62 9.40
C ALA A 112 1.36 -2.97 9.02
N ILE A 113 0.48 -2.95 8.03
CA ILE A 113 -0.18 -4.15 7.50
C ILE A 113 0.29 -4.33 6.05
N ILE A 114 0.75 -5.53 5.73
CA ILE A 114 1.21 -5.90 4.40
C ILE A 114 0.43 -7.14 3.96
N HIS A 115 -0.26 -7.02 2.83
CA HIS A 115 -0.86 -8.14 2.11
C HIS A 115 -0.04 -8.38 0.85
N GLY A 116 0.60 -9.55 0.76
CA GLY A 116 1.43 -9.93 -0.37
C GLY A 116 0.82 -11.11 -1.12
N GLU A 117 0.72 -10.98 -2.44
CA GLU A 117 0.33 -12.06 -3.33
C GLU A 117 1.53 -12.46 -4.19
N LYS A 118 2.11 -13.62 -3.89
CA LYS A 118 3.31 -14.10 -4.57
C LYS A 118 2.93 -15.14 -5.62
N GLY A 119 3.17 -14.79 -6.89
CA GLY A 119 2.97 -15.70 -8.01
C GLY A 119 3.91 -16.91 -7.95
N GLN A 120 3.46 -18.04 -8.48
CA GLN A 120 4.23 -19.30 -8.48
C GLN A 120 5.59 -19.20 -9.20
N GLN A 121 5.73 -18.29 -10.16
CA GLN A 121 6.97 -18.03 -10.92
C GLN A 121 7.79 -16.86 -10.37
N VAL A 122 7.49 -16.39 -9.16
CA VAL A 122 8.24 -15.33 -8.47
C VAL A 122 9.08 -15.94 -7.36
N TRP A 123 10.39 -15.90 -7.51
CA TRP A 123 11.35 -16.51 -6.60
C TRP A 123 12.18 -15.45 -5.89
N THR A 124 12.14 -15.48 -4.55
CA THR A 124 12.92 -14.60 -3.68
C THR A 124 14.12 -15.33 -3.08
N GLY A 125 13.91 -16.55 -2.57
CA GLY A 125 14.97 -17.36 -1.99
C GLY A 125 15.47 -16.87 -0.62
N PHE A 126 14.74 -15.95 0.02
CA PHE A 126 15.01 -15.40 1.35
C PHE A 126 13.71 -15.34 2.18
N CYS A 127 13.78 -14.80 3.40
CA CYS A 127 12.63 -14.54 4.27
C CYS A 127 11.93 -13.23 3.86
N ASP A 128 10.84 -13.34 3.09
CA ASP A 128 10.10 -12.19 2.54
C ASP A 128 9.63 -11.26 3.67
N GLU A 129 9.15 -11.83 4.78
CA GLU A 129 8.67 -11.13 5.96
C GLU A 129 9.76 -10.29 6.62
N GLU A 130 11.01 -10.80 6.70
CA GLU A 130 12.13 -10.04 7.26
C GLU A 130 12.47 -8.83 6.39
N ALA A 131 12.53 -9.00 5.07
CA ALA A 131 12.83 -7.91 4.14
C ALA A 131 11.74 -6.82 4.17
N LEU A 132 10.47 -7.23 4.20
CA LEU A 132 9.35 -6.30 4.34
C LEU A 132 9.37 -5.57 5.69
N ALA A 133 9.62 -6.29 6.80
CA ALA A 133 9.73 -5.71 8.13
C ALA A 133 10.92 -4.74 8.23
N ARG A 134 12.04 -5.03 7.54
CA ARG A 134 13.19 -4.11 7.43
C ARG A 134 12.79 -2.80 6.77
N GLY A 135 12.00 -2.84 5.70
CA GLY A 135 11.49 -1.65 5.03
C GLY A 135 10.61 -0.80 5.95
N VAL A 136 9.69 -1.44 6.68
CA VAL A 136 8.88 -0.76 7.72
C VAL A 136 9.78 -0.11 8.77
N TYR A 137 10.74 -0.86 9.32
CA TYR A 137 11.69 -0.35 10.30
C TYR A 137 12.47 0.86 9.77
N ASN A 138 12.95 0.80 8.53
CA ASN A 138 13.70 1.87 7.88
C ASN A 138 12.86 3.12 7.62
N THR A 139 11.54 3.03 7.53
CA THR A 139 10.65 4.21 7.46
C THR A 139 10.39 4.76 8.85
N TYR A 140 9.96 3.93 9.80
CA TYR A 140 9.51 4.42 11.10
C TYR A 140 10.66 4.92 11.99
N THR A 141 11.90 4.50 11.72
CA THR A 141 13.07 4.89 12.54
C THR A 141 13.59 6.31 12.27
N PRO A 142 13.89 6.72 11.01
CA PRO A 142 14.42 8.05 10.71
C PRO A 142 13.34 9.11 10.47
N GLU A 143 12.11 8.71 10.12
CA GLU A 143 11.02 9.65 9.87
C GLU A 143 10.33 10.07 11.17
N ASN A 144 9.59 11.19 11.12
CA ASN A 144 8.82 11.70 12.26
C ASN A 144 7.50 10.92 12.47
N LEU A 145 7.59 9.60 12.58
CA LEU A 145 6.44 8.68 12.78
C LEU A 145 6.38 8.16 14.23
N ARG A 146 5.29 7.49 14.59
CA ARG A 146 5.02 7.04 15.96
C ARG A 146 5.16 5.52 16.12
N TYR A 147 5.97 5.08 17.08
CA TYR A 147 6.00 3.69 17.53
C TYR A 147 4.77 3.38 18.38
N SER A 148 3.85 2.60 17.83
CA SER A 148 2.49 2.43 18.39
C SER A 148 2.17 0.98 18.80
N GLN A 149 3.15 0.08 18.76
CA GLN A 149 2.94 -1.35 19.02
C GLN A 149 3.43 -1.71 20.43
N ASN A 150 2.63 -2.47 21.17
CA ASN A 150 2.96 -2.97 22.50
C ASN A 150 3.05 -4.50 22.48
N ALA A 151 4.20 -5.06 22.87
CA ALA A 151 4.36 -6.50 23.04
C ALA A 151 3.92 -6.91 24.46
N PRO A 152 3.03 -7.91 24.61
CA PRO A 152 2.75 -8.50 25.92
C PRO A 152 3.93 -9.39 26.33
N LEU A 153 4.58 -9.06 27.45
CA LEU A 153 5.71 -9.82 28.03
C LEU A 153 5.24 -10.89 29.01
#